data_AF-A0A7W7RZG4-F1
#
_entry.id   AF-A0A7W7RZG4-F1
#
_cell.length_a   1.000
_cell.length_b   1.000
_cell.length_c   1.000
_cell.angle_alpha   90.00
_cell.angle_beta   90.00
_cell.angle_gamma   90.00
#
_symmetry.space_group_name_H-M   'P 1'
#
loop_
_entity.id
_entity.type
_entity.pdbx_description
1 polymer ?
#
loop_
_entity_poly.entity_id
_entity_poly.type
_entity_poly.pdbx_seq_one_letter_code
_entity_poly.pdbx_strand_id
1 'polypeptide(L)'
;MTGYDVYREAGATDVKAGSPSSASFALTGLAADTSFTYYVVVRKRPADHPALERRPHPDRRRRHREERELERQPGERGVHDVRLRG
;
A
#
# COMPACT_ATOMS: atom_id res chain seq x y z
N MET A 1 -6.37 -14.92 1.14
CA MET A 1 -6.53 -16.26 1.73
C MET A 1 -5.15 -16.81 2.00
N THR A 2 -4.87 -17.15 3.25
CA THR A 2 -3.64 -17.87 3.59
C THR A 2 -3.87 -19.34 3.26
N GLY A 3 -2.94 -19.98 2.58
CA GLY A 3 -2.99 -21.41 2.28
C GLY A 3 -1.69 -22.08 2.71
N TYR A 4 -1.57 -23.38 2.51
CA TYR A 4 -0.36 -24.12 2.84
C TYR A 4 0.16 -24.86 1.61
N ASP A 5 1.47 -24.96 1.47
CA ASP A 5 2.12 -25.92 0.60
C ASP A 5 2.71 -27.03 1.46
N VAL A 6 2.44 -28.28 1.07
CA VAL A 6 3.03 -29.45 1.73
C VAL A 6 4.06 -30.04 0.80
N TYR A 7 5.28 -30.22 1.30
CA TYR A 7 6.41 -30.75 0.56
C TYR A 7 6.92 -32.02 1.22
N ARG A 8 7.40 -32.94 0.38
CA ARG A 8 8.12 -34.13 0.77
C ARG A 8 9.59 -33.93 0.43
N GLU A 9 10.46 -34.18 1.39
CA GLU A 9 11.89 -34.20 1.12
C GLU A 9 12.21 -35.37 0.17
N ALA A 10 12.97 -35.09 -0.87
CA ALA A 10 13.39 -36.10 -1.85
C ALA A 10 14.82 -35.83 -2.36
N GLY A 11 15.75 -35.69 -1.42
CA GLY A 11 17.16 -35.48 -1.72
C GLY A 11 17.44 -34.07 -2.23
N ALA A 12 17.87 -33.93 -3.47
CA ALA A 12 18.28 -32.64 -4.05
C ALA A 12 17.08 -31.74 -4.46
N THR A 13 15.88 -32.29 -4.60
CA THR A 13 14.70 -31.53 -5.01
C THR A 13 13.46 -32.06 -4.30
N ASP A 14 12.81 -31.18 -3.56
CA ASP A 14 11.61 -31.53 -2.82
C ASP A 14 10.41 -31.69 -3.75
N VAL A 15 9.56 -32.66 -3.42
CA VAL A 15 8.35 -32.95 -4.19
C VAL A 15 7.16 -32.29 -3.51
N LYS A 16 6.44 -31.45 -4.24
CA LYS A 16 5.21 -30.85 -3.74
C LYS A 16 4.12 -31.92 -3.65
N ALA A 17 3.72 -32.25 -2.43
CA ALA A 17 2.65 -33.22 -2.17
C ALA A 17 1.26 -32.61 -2.33
N GLY A 18 1.12 -31.31 -2.03
CA GLY A 18 -0.19 -30.67 -2.11
C GLY A 18 -0.23 -29.18 -1.76
N SER A 19 -1.44 -28.65 -1.82
CA SER A 19 -1.73 -27.22 -1.71
C SER A 19 -3.04 -26.92 -0.98
N PRO A 20 -3.28 -27.47 0.22
CA PRO A 20 -4.53 -27.28 0.94
C PRO A 20 -4.73 -25.81 1.36
N SER A 21 -5.98 -25.40 1.44
CA SER A 21 -6.41 -24.15 2.09
C SER A 21 -6.84 -24.35 3.55
N SER A 22 -7.04 -25.61 3.95
CA SER A 22 -7.41 -26.02 5.32
C SER A 22 -6.17 -26.45 6.11
N ALA A 23 -6.28 -26.48 7.44
CA ALA A 23 -5.21 -26.92 8.34
C ALA A 23 -4.98 -28.44 8.37
N SER A 24 -5.67 -29.20 7.52
CA SER A 24 -5.56 -30.66 7.44
C SER A 24 -5.39 -31.09 5.99
N PHE A 25 -4.53 -32.10 5.77
CA PHE A 25 -4.21 -32.62 4.46
C PHE A 25 -3.92 -34.12 4.56
N ALA A 26 -4.62 -34.93 3.76
CA ALA A 26 -4.38 -36.36 3.69
C ALA A 26 -3.29 -36.66 2.66
N LEU A 27 -2.28 -37.43 3.07
CA LEU A 27 -1.24 -37.93 2.19
C LEU A 27 -1.71 -39.23 1.51
N THR A 28 -1.44 -39.37 0.22
CA THR A 28 -1.83 -40.53 -0.59
C THR A 28 -0.64 -41.10 -1.34
N GLY A 29 -0.71 -42.36 -1.78
CA GLY A 29 0.34 -42.98 -2.58
C GLY A 29 1.63 -43.27 -1.80
N LEU A 30 1.52 -43.48 -0.49
CA LEU A 30 2.63 -43.87 0.36
C LEU A 30 2.92 -45.36 0.15
N ALA A 31 4.18 -45.70 -0.08
CA ALA A 31 4.63 -47.09 -0.12
C ALA A 31 4.81 -47.62 1.31
N ALA A 32 4.47 -48.89 1.53
CA ALA A 32 4.73 -49.58 2.79
C ALA A 32 6.24 -49.57 3.11
N ASP A 33 6.57 -49.64 4.39
CA ASP A 33 7.94 -49.74 4.92
C ASP A 33 8.89 -48.61 4.44
N THR A 34 8.33 -47.51 3.93
CA THR A 34 9.10 -46.36 3.45
C THR A 34 8.96 -45.21 4.43
N SER A 35 10.09 -44.69 4.91
CA SER A 35 10.12 -43.49 5.74
C SER A 35 10.03 -42.24 4.86
N PHE A 36 9.14 -41.32 5.21
CA PHE A 36 8.97 -40.06 4.50
C PHE A 36 9.03 -38.89 5.48
N THR A 37 9.76 -37.85 5.08
CA THR A 37 9.79 -36.56 5.80
C THR A 37 8.96 -35.54 5.02
N TYR A 38 8.06 -34.86 5.73
CA TYR A 38 7.23 -33.81 5.16
C TYR A 38 7.38 -32.52 5.97
N TYR A 39 7.33 -31.40 5.27
CA TYR A 39 7.27 -30.09 5.88
C TYR A 39 6.18 -29.23 5.23
N VAL A 40 5.72 -28.24 5.98
CA VAL A 40 4.62 -27.36 5.57
C VAL A 40 5.10 -25.93 5.51
N VAL A 41 4.84 -25.27 4.38
CA VAL A 41 5.14 -23.86 4.15
C VAL A 41 3.83 -23.08 4.09
N VAL A 42 3.75 -21.99 4.85
CA VAL A 42 2.60 -21.09 4.77
C VAL A 42 2.71 -20.26 3.50
N ARG A 43 1.73 -20.40 2.61
CA ARG A 43 1.53 -19.48 1.49
C ARG A 43 0.73 -18.28 1.97
N LYS A 44 1.41 -17.16 2.03
CA LYS A 44 0.74 -15.87 2.23
C LYS A 44 0.08 -15.45 0.93
N ARG A 45 -1.15 -14.92 1.00
CA ARG A 45 -1.68 -14.11 -0.11
C ARG A 45 -0.71 -12.93 -0.30
N PRO A 46 -0.33 -12.56 -1.54
CA PRO A 46 0.26 -11.25 -1.76
C PRO A 46 -0.61 -10.22 -1.07
N ALA A 47 0.01 -9.31 -0.32
CA ALA A 47 -0.74 -8.21 0.28
C ALA A 47 -1.43 -7.50 -0.88
N ASP A 48 -2.76 -7.50 -0.89
CA ASP A 48 -3.48 -6.53 -1.70
C ASP A 48 -3.03 -5.18 -1.18
N HIS A 49 -2.10 -4.56 -1.88
CA HIS A 49 -1.94 -3.13 -1.77
C HIS A 49 -3.12 -2.59 -2.58
N PRO A 50 -4.21 -2.09 -1.96
CA PRO A 50 -4.98 -1.11 -2.69
C PRO A 50 -3.95 -0.05 -3.07
N ALA A 51 -3.80 0.22 -4.36
CA ALA A 51 -3.07 1.37 -4.85
C ALA A 51 -3.79 2.65 -4.38
N LEU A 52 -3.82 2.89 -3.07
CA LEU A 52 -3.88 4.20 -2.47
C LEU A 52 -2.42 4.67 -2.59
N GLU A 53 -2.08 5.69 -3.37
CA GLU A 53 -2.87 6.89 -3.53
C GLU A 53 -2.19 7.75 -4.61
N ARG A 54 -2.56 7.57 -5.89
CA ARG A 54 -2.42 8.66 -6.86
C ARG A 54 -3.47 9.72 -6.49
N ARG A 55 -3.28 10.48 -5.39
CA ARG A 55 -4.03 11.74 -5.25
C ARG A 55 -3.59 12.58 -6.44
N PRO A 56 -4.50 13.08 -7.28
CA PRO A 56 -4.16 14.26 -8.05
C PRO A 56 -3.76 15.33 -7.02
N HIS A 57 -2.48 15.73 -7.10
CA HIS A 57 -1.89 16.82 -6.34
C HIS A 57 -2.83 18.04 -6.43
N PRO A 58 -3.14 18.73 -5.32
CA PRO A 58 -4.05 19.85 -5.37
C PRO A 58 -3.46 20.92 -6.29
N ASP A 59 -4.16 21.09 -7.41
CA ASP A 59 -4.33 22.30 -8.18
C ASP A 59 -3.16 23.31 -8.16
N ARG A 60 -2.16 23.07 -9.02
CA ARG A 60 -1.16 24.08 -9.41
C ARG A 60 -1.76 25.21 -10.29
N ARG A 61 -3.09 25.44 -10.33
CA ARG A 61 -3.70 26.56 -11.08
C ARG A 61 -4.24 27.70 -10.22
N ARG A 62 -3.77 27.87 -8.97
CA ARG A 62 -4.10 29.06 -8.16
C ARG A 62 -2.92 29.93 -7.73
N ARG A 63 -1.71 29.71 -8.23
CA ARG A 63 -0.55 30.59 -7.95
C ARG A 63 -0.20 31.58 -9.07
N HIS A 64 -1.15 31.95 -9.93
CA HIS A 64 -0.88 32.96 -10.98
C HIS A 64 -1.92 34.09 -11.05
N ARG A 65 -2.95 34.09 -10.18
CA ARG A 65 -3.98 35.13 -10.17
C ARG A 65 -3.80 36.16 -9.05
N GLU A 66 -3.20 35.82 -7.91
CA GLU A 66 -3.02 36.77 -6.80
C GLU A 66 -1.79 37.69 -6.94
N GLU A 67 -0.81 37.33 -7.77
CA GLU A 67 0.41 38.16 -7.93
C GLU A 67 0.22 39.38 -8.86
N ARG A 68 -0.90 39.47 -9.59
CA ARG A 68 -1.23 40.63 -10.44
C ARG A 68 -2.11 41.68 -9.76
N GLU A 69 -2.55 41.46 -8.51
CA GLU A 69 -3.42 42.39 -7.78
C GLU A 69 -2.67 43.26 -6.76
N LEU A 70 -1.35 43.10 -6.64
CA LEU A 70 -0.48 43.98 -5.84
C LEU A 70 0.16 45.13 -6.64
N GLU A 71 0.05 45.13 -7.97
CA GLU A 71 0.67 46.14 -8.84
C GLU A 71 -0.32 47.16 -9.43
N ARG A 72 -1.54 47.25 -8.89
CA ARG A 72 -2.55 48.23 -9.32
C ARG A 72 -3.32 48.85 -8.15
N GLN A 73 -2.65 49.63 -7.32
CA GLN A 73 -3.33 50.74 -6.62
C GLN A 73 -2.47 52.01 -6.66
N PRO A 74 -2.78 52.95 -7.55
CA PRO A 74 -2.27 54.31 -7.48
C PRO A 74 -3.13 55.17 -6.53
N GLY A 75 -2.50 55.69 -5.48
CA GLY A 75 -2.80 56.99 -4.87
C GLY A 75 -4.11 57.18 -4.12
N GLU A 76 -4.06 57.14 -2.79
CA GLU A 76 -4.89 58.01 -1.96
C GLU A 76 -4.02 58.67 -0.87
N ARG A 77 -3.53 59.88 -1.20
CA ARG A 77 -3.10 60.87 -0.22
C ARG A 77 -4.34 61.36 0.54
N GLY A 78 -4.73 60.64 1.59
CA GLY A 78 -5.67 61.12 2.59
C GLY A 78 -4.93 61.84 3.71
N VAL A 79 -4.65 63.12 3.52
CA VAL A 79 -4.32 64.05 4.60
C VAL A 79 -5.55 64.12 5.52
N HIS A 80 -5.45 63.57 6.72
CA HIS A 80 -6.40 63.89 7.78
C HIS A 80 -5.74 64.83 8.77
N ASP A 81 -6.13 66.09 8.61
CA ASP A 81 -5.89 67.22 9.48
C ASP A 81 -6.53 67.00 10.87
N VAL A 82 -5.70 67.19 11.88
CA VAL A 82 -5.90 67.77 13.23
C VAL A 82 -7.33 68.01 13.79
N ARG A 83 -7.47 67.63 15.08
CA ARG A 83 -8.24 68.23 16.22
C ARG A 83 -9.69 67.76 16.51
N LEU A 84 -9.93 67.23 17.73
CA LEU A 84 -10.48 67.96 18.90
C LEU A 84 -10.72 67.07 20.15
N ARG A 85 -10.82 67.77 21.29
CA ARG A 85 -10.87 67.38 22.71
C ARG A 85 -12.00 66.41 23.11
N GLY A 86 -11.72 65.65 24.18
CA GLY A 86 -12.68 65.08 25.14
C GLY A 86 -11.95 64.74 26.42
#